data_AF-Q05923-F1
#
_entry.id   AF-Q05923-F1
#
_cell.length_a   1.000
_cell.length_b   1.000
_cell.length_c   1.000
_cell.angle_alpha   90.00
_cell.angle_beta   90.00
_cell.angle_gamma   90.00
#
_symmetry.space_group_name_H-M   'P 1'
#
loop_
_entity.id
_entity.type
_entity.pdbx_description
1 polymer ?
#
loop_
_entity_poly.entity_id
_entity_poly.type
_entity_poly.pdbx_seq_one_letter_code
_entity_poly.pdbx_strand_id
1 'polypeptide(L)'
;MGLEAARELECAALGTLLRDPREAERTLLLDCRPFLAFCRRHVRAARPVPWNALLRRRARGPPAAVLACLLPDRALRTRLVRGELARAVVLDEGSASVAELRPDSPAHVLLAALLHETRAGPTAVYFLRGGFDGFQGCCPDLCSEAPAPALPPTGDKTSRSDSRAPVYDQGGPVEILPYLFLGSCSHSSDLQGLQACGITAVLNVSASCPNHFEGLFRYKSIPVEDNQMVEISAWFQEAIGFIDWVKNSGGRVLVHCQAGISRSATICLAYLMQSRRVRLDEAFDFVKQRRGVISPNFSFMGQLLQFETQVLCH
;
A
#
# COMPACT_ATOMS: atom_id res chain seq x y z
N MET A 1 2.45 27.22 -16.80
CA MET A 1 1.09 27.08 -17.37
C MET A 1 0.14 26.89 -16.22
N GLY A 2 -0.94 27.66 -16.15
CA GLY A 2 -1.99 27.42 -15.16
C GLY A 2 -2.65 26.06 -15.40
N LEU A 3 -3.36 25.55 -14.39
CA LEU A 3 -4.14 24.32 -14.50
C LEU A 3 -5.42 24.48 -15.35
N GLU A 4 -5.66 25.65 -15.95
CA GLU A 4 -6.83 25.97 -16.78
C GLU A 4 -7.00 25.03 -18.00
N ALA A 5 -5.90 24.41 -18.45
CA ALA A 5 -5.94 23.43 -19.52
C ALA A 5 -6.38 22.02 -19.07
N ALA A 6 -6.40 21.75 -17.76
CA ALA A 6 -6.96 20.52 -17.23
C ALA A 6 -8.47 20.57 -17.36
N ARG A 7 -9.03 19.54 -18.00
CA ARG A 7 -10.47 19.37 -18.09
C ARG A 7 -10.99 18.73 -16.80
N GLU A 8 -12.26 18.92 -16.52
CA GLU A 8 -12.90 18.25 -15.41
C GLU A 8 -13.71 17.05 -15.92
N LEU A 9 -13.68 15.95 -15.18
CA LEU A 9 -14.39 14.72 -15.49
C LEU A 9 -15.33 14.36 -14.35
N GLU A 10 -16.59 14.12 -14.68
CA GLU A 10 -17.60 13.64 -13.72
C GLU A 10 -17.36 12.17 -13.36
N CYS A 11 -17.65 11.80 -12.11
CA CYS A 11 -17.50 10.44 -11.62
C CYS A 11 -18.26 9.40 -12.46
N ALA A 12 -19.51 9.71 -12.83
CA ALA A 12 -20.34 8.84 -13.67
C ALA A 12 -19.78 8.65 -15.09
N ALA A 13 -19.15 9.70 -15.64
CA ALA A 13 -18.52 9.66 -16.96
C ALA A 13 -17.26 8.78 -16.92
N LEU A 14 -16.42 8.91 -15.88
CA LEU A 14 -15.29 8.00 -15.69
C LEU A 14 -15.77 6.55 -15.52
N GLY A 15 -16.82 6.32 -14.72
CA GLY A 15 -17.41 5.00 -14.54
C GLY A 15 -17.89 4.37 -15.85
N THR A 16 -18.46 5.16 -16.74
CA THR A 16 -18.87 4.70 -18.09
C THR A 16 -17.66 4.32 -18.94
N LEU A 17 -16.60 5.15 -18.94
CA LEU A 17 -15.36 4.87 -19.67
C LEU A 17 -14.66 3.60 -19.19
N LEU A 18 -14.62 3.36 -17.87
CA LEU A 18 -13.94 2.20 -17.30
C LEU A 18 -14.71 0.89 -17.50
N ARG A 19 -16.01 0.93 -17.82
CA ARG A 19 -16.80 -0.26 -18.18
C ARG A 19 -16.57 -0.73 -19.61
N ASP A 20 -16.09 0.14 -20.50
CA ASP A 20 -15.64 -0.26 -21.84
C ASP A 20 -14.14 -0.65 -21.78
N PRO A 21 -13.77 -1.92 -22.03
CA PRO A 21 -12.38 -2.36 -21.98
C PRO A 21 -11.43 -1.57 -22.89
N ARG A 22 -11.89 -1.12 -24.06
CA ARG A 22 -11.06 -0.36 -25.02
C ARG A 22 -10.77 1.04 -24.50
N GLU A 23 -11.75 1.66 -23.86
CA GLU A 23 -11.58 2.98 -23.26
C GLU A 23 -10.80 2.92 -21.96
N ALA A 24 -10.97 1.87 -21.17
CA ALA A 24 -10.20 1.61 -19.96
C ALA A 24 -8.70 1.45 -20.26
N GLU A 25 -8.32 0.69 -21.29
CA GLU A 25 -6.92 0.49 -21.68
C GLU A 25 -6.22 1.79 -22.15
N ARG A 26 -7.00 2.73 -22.69
CA ARG A 26 -6.55 4.04 -23.16
C ARG A 26 -6.65 5.15 -22.09
N THR A 27 -7.05 4.80 -20.88
CA THR A 27 -7.23 5.72 -19.75
C THR A 27 -6.19 5.44 -18.67
N LEU A 28 -5.28 6.38 -18.46
CA LEU A 28 -4.35 6.33 -17.33
C LEU A 28 -4.99 7.00 -16.11
N LEU A 29 -5.32 6.22 -15.08
CA LEU A 29 -5.90 6.73 -13.84
C LEU A 29 -4.83 6.80 -12.72
N LEU A 30 -4.63 8.00 -12.17
CA LEU A 30 -3.60 8.31 -11.17
C LEU A 30 -4.26 8.79 -9.88
N ASP A 31 -4.05 8.05 -8.80
CA ASP A 31 -4.62 8.31 -7.48
C ASP A 31 -3.59 9.02 -6.59
N CYS A 32 -3.87 10.29 -6.27
CA CYS A 32 -3.01 11.16 -5.48
C CYS A 32 -3.29 11.12 -3.97
N ARG A 33 -4.18 10.24 -3.52
CA ARG A 33 -4.48 10.08 -2.09
C ARG A 33 -3.29 9.46 -1.34
N PRO A 34 -3.23 9.62 0.00
CA PRO A 34 -2.25 8.90 0.80
C PRO A 34 -2.24 7.40 0.49
N PHE A 35 -1.04 6.81 0.40
CA PHE A 35 -0.88 5.43 -0.04
C PHE A 35 -1.70 4.42 0.78
N LEU A 36 -1.88 4.66 2.09
CA LEU A 36 -2.69 3.80 2.94
C LEU A 36 -4.20 3.93 2.65
N ALA A 37 -4.67 5.10 2.22
CA ALA A 37 -6.06 5.27 1.76
C ALA A 37 -6.28 4.47 0.47
N PHE A 38 -5.35 4.57 -0.50
CA PHE A 38 -5.36 3.75 -1.71
C PHE A 38 -5.40 2.24 -1.38
N CYS A 39 -4.56 1.78 -0.44
CA CYS A 39 -4.51 0.38 -0.05
C CYS A 39 -5.75 -0.10 0.73
N ARG A 40 -6.52 0.80 1.36
CA ARG A 40 -7.81 0.45 1.96
C ARG A 40 -8.87 0.23 0.89
N ARG A 41 -8.94 1.14 -0.07
CA ARG A 41 -9.88 1.06 -1.19
C ARG A 41 -9.46 2.02 -2.29
N HIS A 42 -9.54 1.61 -3.54
CA HIS A 42 -9.21 2.45 -4.70
C HIS A 42 -10.05 2.06 -5.90
N VAL A 43 -10.01 2.83 -6.98
CA VAL A 43 -10.60 2.44 -8.27
C VAL A 43 -9.72 1.33 -8.86
N ARG A 44 -10.28 0.19 -9.29
CA ARG A 44 -9.49 -1.01 -9.68
C ARG A 44 -8.40 -0.75 -10.72
N ALA A 45 -8.62 0.20 -11.64
CA ALA A 45 -7.65 0.57 -12.69
C ALA A 45 -6.65 1.67 -12.26
N ALA A 46 -6.82 2.25 -11.07
CA ALA A 46 -5.99 3.36 -10.60
C ALA A 46 -4.59 2.90 -10.20
N ARG A 47 -3.62 3.78 -10.42
CA ARG A 47 -2.24 3.63 -9.95
C ARG A 47 -1.97 4.65 -8.84
N PRO A 48 -1.39 4.24 -7.72
CA PRO A 48 -1.06 5.17 -6.65
C PRO A 48 0.11 6.04 -7.10
N VAL A 49 -0.01 7.34 -6.86
CA VAL A 49 1.05 8.31 -7.11
C VAL A 49 1.96 8.34 -5.89
N PRO A 50 3.26 8.00 -6.00
CA PRO A 50 4.18 8.13 -4.90
C PRO A 50 4.27 9.62 -4.50
N TRP A 51 3.98 9.91 -3.24
CA TRP A 51 4.12 11.25 -2.68
C TRP A 51 4.73 11.15 -1.29
N ASN A 52 5.94 11.65 -1.14
CA ASN A 52 6.66 11.66 0.13
C ASN A 52 7.49 12.94 0.29
N ALA A 53 8.11 13.12 1.47
CA ALA A 53 8.93 14.30 1.77
C ALA A 53 10.05 14.54 0.74
N LEU A 54 10.72 13.49 0.26
CA LEU A 54 11.76 13.59 -0.76
C LEU A 54 11.18 14.06 -2.12
N LEU A 55 10.03 13.52 -2.51
CA LEU A 55 9.36 13.87 -3.76
C LEU A 55 8.81 15.30 -3.73
N ARG A 56 8.33 15.78 -2.57
CA ARG A 56 7.95 17.19 -2.35
C ARG A 56 9.09 18.15 -2.63
N ARG A 57 10.32 17.81 -2.22
CA ARG A 57 11.51 18.63 -2.52
C ARG A 57 11.83 18.63 -4.02
N ARG A 58 11.69 17.49 -4.69
CA ARG A 58 11.92 17.34 -6.14
C ARG A 58 10.82 17.94 -7.01
N ALA A 59 9.62 18.12 -6.47
CA ALA A 59 8.47 18.72 -7.15
C ALA A 59 8.69 20.18 -7.59
N ARG A 60 9.79 20.82 -7.15
CA ARG A 60 10.21 22.16 -7.59
C ARG A 60 11.12 22.17 -8.82
N GLY A 61 11.45 20.99 -9.36
CA GLY A 61 12.28 20.85 -10.55
C GLY A 61 11.51 21.04 -11.87
N PRO A 62 12.17 20.79 -13.02
CA PRO A 62 11.53 20.82 -14.33
C PRO A 62 10.34 19.84 -14.40
N PRO A 63 9.24 20.17 -15.11
CA PRO A 63 8.04 19.32 -15.18
C PRO A 63 8.32 17.86 -15.58
N ALA A 64 9.22 17.61 -16.53
CA ALA A 64 9.64 16.26 -16.91
C ALA A 64 10.24 15.46 -15.74
N ALA A 65 11.07 16.10 -14.91
CA ALA A 65 11.69 15.47 -13.75
C ALA A 65 10.64 15.20 -12.65
N VAL A 66 9.70 16.13 -12.48
CA VAL A 66 8.56 15.95 -11.57
C VAL A 66 7.70 14.76 -12.02
N LEU A 67 7.32 14.69 -13.30
CA LEU A 67 6.54 13.58 -13.84
C LEU A 67 7.29 12.24 -13.71
N ALA A 68 8.60 12.21 -13.97
CA ALA A 68 9.41 11.00 -13.78
C ALA A 68 9.45 10.53 -12.31
N CYS A 69 9.37 11.46 -11.36
CA CYS A 69 9.30 11.16 -9.93
C CYS A 69 7.90 10.64 -9.52
N LEU A 70 6.84 11.25 -10.05
CA LEU A 70 5.44 10.92 -9.69
C LEU A 70 4.86 9.75 -10.51
N LEU A 71 5.44 9.44 -11.66
CA LEU A 71 5.07 8.31 -12.49
C LEU A 71 6.33 7.55 -12.89
N PRO A 72 6.95 6.74 -12.00
CA PRO A 72 8.26 6.13 -12.24
C PRO A 72 8.32 5.16 -13.43
N ASP A 73 7.18 4.61 -13.85
CA ASP A 73 7.05 3.72 -15.01
C ASP A 73 7.43 4.45 -16.32
N ARG A 74 8.63 4.15 -16.83
CA ARG A 74 9.17 4.77 -18.05
C ARG A 74 8.34 4.41 -19.28
N ALA A 75 7.87 3.18 -19.39
CA ALA A 75 7.10 2.72 -20.55
C ALA A 75 5.78 3.50 -20.62
N LEU A 76 5.10 3.63 -19.48
CA LEU A 76 3.84 4.37 -19.40
C LEU A 76 4.01 5.86 -19.70
N ARG A 77 5.08 6.51 -19.20
CA ARG A 77 5.41 7.89 -19.58
C ARG A 77 5.65 8.03 -21.08
N THR A 78 6.35 7.07 -21.71
CA THR A 78 6.57 7.08 -23.16
C THR A 78 5.25 6.96 -23.93
N ARG A 79 4.34 6.08 -23.52
CA ARG A 79 2.98 5.95 -24.13
C ARG A 79 2.19 7.26 -24.03
N LEU A 80 2.27 7.93 -22.88
CA LEU A 80 1.60 9.20 -22.62
C LEU A 80 2.10 10.33 -23.54
N VAL A 81 3.42 10.49 -23.67
CA VAL A 81 4.05 11.52 -24.51
C VAL A 81 3.84 11.24 -26.01
N ARG A 82 3.80 9.96 -26.42
CA ARG A 82 3.52 9.55 -27.81
C ARG A 82 2.04 9.68 -28.22
N GLY A 83 1.14 9.97 -27.29
CA GLY A 83 -0.29 10.06 -27.58
C GLY A 83 -1.00 8.71 -27.72
N GLU A 84 -0.38 7.62 -27.25
CA GLU A 84 -0.99 6.28 -27.29
C GLU A 84 -2.12 6.12 -26.27
N LEU A 85 -2.09 6.93 -25.21
CA LEU A 85 -3.16 7.07 -24.24
C LEU A 85 -4.07 8.22 -24.66
N ALA A 86 -5.39 7.98 -24.70
CA ALA A 86 -6.35 9.03 -25.02
C ALA A 86 -6.42 10.07 -23.90
N ARG A 87 -6.25 9.63 -22.65
CA ARG A 87 -6.43 10.47 -21.48
C ARG A 87 -5.60 10.05 -20.27
N ALA A 88 -5.23 11.04 -19.48
CA ALA A 88 -4.72 10.88 -18.12
C ALA A 88 -5.71 11.54 -17.15
N VAL A 89 -6.16 10.80 -16.14
CA VAL A 89 -7.14 11.24 -15.15
C VAL A 89 -6.45 11.24 -13.79
N VAL A 90 -6.43 12.39 -13.13
CA VAL A 90 -5.91 12.57 -11.77
C VAL A 90 -7.08 12.68 -10.80
N LEU A 91 -7.03 11.95 -9.70
CA LEU A 91 -8.01 12.04 -8.62
C LEU A 91 -7.32 12.23 -7.27
N ASP A 92 -7.97 12.95 -6.38
CA ASP A 92 -7.59 13.08 -4.97
C ASP A 92 -8.68 12.45 -4.08
N GLU A 93 -8.75 12.84 -2.80
CA GLU A 93 -9.78 12.28 -1.90
C GLU A 93 -11.18 12.77 -2.28
N GLY A 94 -11.36 14.08 -2.49
CA GLY A 94 -12.70 14.64 -2.60
C GLY A 94 -12.81 16.08 -3.10
N SER A 95 -11.76 16.68 -3.69
CA SER A 95 -11.86 18.05 -4.20
C SER A 95 -12.91 18.14 -5.33
N ALA A 96 -13.79 19.15 -5.26
CA ALA A 96 -14.92 19.23 -6.18
C ALA A 96 -14.53 19.76 -7.57
N SER A 97 -13.39 20.46 -7.66
CA SER A 97 -12.89 21.08 -8.88
C SER A 97 -11.36 21.28 -8.84
N VAL A 98 -10.76 21.56 -9.98
CA VAL A 98 -9.33 21.91 -10.08
C VAL A 98 -8.99 23.16 -9.27
N ALA A 99 -9.94 24.10 -9.14
CA ALA A 99 -9.76 25.36 -8.43
C ALA A 99 -9.60 25.20 -6.91
N GLU A 100 -10.05 24.08 -6.35
CA GLU A 100 -9.92 23.79 -4.91
C GLU A 100 -8.59 23.13 -4.54
N LEU A 101 -7.80 22.71 -5.52
CA LEU A 101 -6.54 22.04 -5.28
C LEU A 101 -5.51 23.02 -4.71
N ARG A 102 -4.99 22.70 -3.52
CA ARG A 102 -3.86 23.43 -2.93
C ARG A 102 -2.66 23.38 -3.90
N PRO A 103 -1.92 24.49 -4.13
CA PRO A 103 -0.80 24.55 -5.07
C PRO A 103 0.28 23.48 -4.85
N ASP A 104 0.54 23.11 -3.59
CA ASP A 104 1.53 22.08 -3.23
C ASP A 104 0.93 20.68 -3.01
N SER A 105 -0.34 20.48 -3.38
CA SER A 105 -0.96 19.16 -3.30
C SER A 105 -0.39 18.23 -4.37
N PRO A 106 -0.32 16.91 -4.11
CA PRO A 106 0.14 15.94 -5.11
C PRO A 106 -0.65 16.02 -6.42
N ALA A 107 -1.97 16.22 -6.35
CA ALA A 107 -2.84 16.36 -7.51
C ALA A 107 -2.51 17.60 -8.33
N HIS A 108 -2.32 18.77 -7.70
CA HIS A 108 -1.95 20.01 -8.39
C HIS A 108 -0.60 19.87 -9.12
N VAL A 109 0.42 19.39 -8.41
CA VAL A 109 1.77 19.19 -8.94
C VAL A 109 1.76 18.19 -10.11
N LEU A 110 1.03 17.09 -9.96
CA LEU A 110 0.92 16.07 -11.01
C LEU A 110 0.19 16.60 -12.25
N LEU A 111 -0.93 17.30 -12.07
CA LEU A 111 -1.67 17.91 -13.19
C LEU A 111 -0.79 18.90 -13.95
N ALA A 112 -0.05 19.76 -13.25
CA ALA A 112 0.86 20.71 -13.88
C ALA A 112 1.97 20.01 -14.70
N ALA A 113 2.52 18.92 -14.16
CA ALA A 113 3.54 18.13 -14.85
C ALA A 113 2.96 17.42 -16.10
N LEU A 114 1.78 16.79 -15.97
CA LEU A 114 1.10 16.13 -17.09
C LEU A 114 0.77 17.10 -18.22
N LEU A 115 0.16 18.26 -17.89
CA LEU A 115 -0.20 19.28 -18.88
C LEU A 115 1.01 19.81 -19.65
N HIS A 116 2.17 19.90 -19.00
CA HIS A 116 3.41 20.30 -19.67
C HIS A 116 3.87 19.23 -20.66
N GLU A 117 3.95 17.97 -20.21
CA GLU A 117 4.50 16.86 -20.98
C GLU A 117 3.58 16.39 -22.11
N THR A 118 2.26 16.59 -22.01
CA THR A 118 1.30 16.23 -23.06
C THR A 118 0.89 17.38 -23.96
N ARG A 119 1.43 18.60 -23.78
CA ARG A 119 0.99 19.79 -24.51
C ARG A 119 1.01 19.64 -26.04
N ALA A 120 2.00 18.93 -26.56
CA ALA A 120 2.17 18.71 -28.00
C ALA A 120 1.43 17.47 -28.53
N GLY A 121 0.83 16.66 -27.65
CA GLY A 121 0.21 15.39 -27.99
C GLY A 121 -1.32 15.43 -27.93
N PRO A 122 -1.98 14.36 -28.41
CA PRO A 122 -3.44 14.24 -28.37
C PRO A 122 -4.00 13.87 -26.98
N THR A 123 -3.13 13.49 -26.02
CA THR A 123 -3.53 13.04 -24.69
C THR A 123 -4.19 14.16 -23.90
N ALA A 124 -5.48 14.00 -23.58
CA ALA A 124 -6.20 14.95 -22.74
C ALA A 124 -5.96 14.68 -21.24
N VAL A 125 -5.75 15.73 -20.46
CA VAL A 125 -5.55 15.64 -19.01
C VAL A 125 -6.82 16.06 -18.29
N TYR A 126 -7.29 15.21 -17.38
CA TYR A 126 -8.51 15.42 -16.60
C TYR A 126 -8.22 15.39 -15.11
N PHE A 127 -8.98 16.19 -14.37
CA PHE A 127 -9.17 16.05 -12.93
C PHE A 127 -10.56 15.43 -12.65
N LEU A 128 -10.62 14.44 -11.77
CA LEU A 128 -11.86 13.77 -11.38
C LEU A 128 -12.60 14.58 -10.31
N ARG A 129 -13.74 15.16 -10.66
CA ARG A 129 -14.54 15.97 -9.73
C ARG A 129 -15.11 15.10 -8.62
N GLY A 130 -14.94 15.55 -7.38
CA GLY A 130 -15.35 14.82 -6.18
C GLY A 130 -14.40 13.71 -5.77
N GLY A 131 -13.25 13.57 -6.44
CA GLY A 131 -12.20 12.62 -6.08
C GLY A 131 -12.66 11.17 -5.97
N PHE A 132 -12.00 10.40 -5.11
CA PHE A 132 -12.38 9.03 -4.82
C PHE A 132 -13.73 8.93 -4.10
N ASP A 133 -14.04 9.86 -3.20
CA ASP A 133 -15.28 9.84 -2.41
C ASP A 133 -16.53 9.92 -3.30
N GLY A 134 -16.54 10.84 -4.26
CA GLY A 134 -17.59 10.93 -5.27
C GLY A 134 -17.64 9.67 -6.14
N PHE A 135 -16.47 9.14 -6.54
CA PHE A 135 -16.42 7.97 -7.41
C PHE A 135 -16.94 6.72 -6.73
N GLN A 136 -16.56 6.45 -5.48
CA GLN A 136 -17.00 5.26 -4.76
C GLN A 136 -18.50 5.28 -4.47
N GLY A 137 -19.10 6.46 -4.28
CA GLY A 137 -20.54 6.62 -4.13
C GLY A 137 -21.30 6.36 -5.43
N CYS A 138 -20.73 6.76 -6.56
CA CYS A 138 -21.36 6.64 -7.88
C CYS A 138 -21.15 5.25 -8.54
N CYS A 139 -19.96 4.67 -8.41
CA CYS A 139 -19.53 3.45 -9.11
C CYS A 139 -18.81 2.47 -8.15
N PRO A 140 -19.46 1.99 -7.07
CA PRO A 140 -18.84 1.10 -6.10
C PRO A 140 -18.38 -0.24 -6.68
N ASP A 141 -18.99 -0.68 -7.78
CA ASP A 141 -18.66 -1.90 -8.54
C ASP A 141 -17.26 -1.86 -9.18
N LEU A 142 -16.75 -0.66 -9.45
CA LEU A 142 -15.44 -0.44 -10.07
C LEU A 142 -14.33 -0.19 -9.04
N CYS A 143 -14.66 -0.22 -7.75
CA CYS A 143 -13.68 -0.10 -6.66
C CYS A 143 -13.11 -1.47 -6.29
N SER A 144 -11.88 -1.48 -5.76
CA SER A 144 -11.30 -2.64 -5.11
C SER A 144 -12.17 -3.05 -3.93
N GLU A 145 -12.20 -4.34 -3.63
CA GLU A 145 -12.77 -4.80 -2.36
C GLU A 145 -11.97 -4.19 -1.22
N ALA A 146 -12.67 -3.79 -0.16
CA ALA A 146 -11.99 -3.43 1.07
C ALA A 146 -11.36 -4.71 1.65
N PRO A 147 -10.15 -4.65 2.25
CA PRO A 147 -9.60 -5.78 2.99
C PRO A 147 -10.64 -6.27 3.97
N ALA A 148 -10.99 -7.56 3.88
CA ALA A 148 -11.92 -8.15 4.82
C ALA A 148 -11.38 -7.91 6.24
N PRO A 149 -12.16 -7.33 7.15
CA PRO A 149 -11.82 -7.39 8.56
C PRO A 149 -11.68 -8.87 8.91
N ALA A 150 -10.65 -9.24 9.67
CA ALA A 150 -10.59 -10.56 10.29
C ALA A 150 -11.74 -10.68 11.30
N LEU A 151 -12.96 -10.98 10.82
CA LEU A 151 -14.12 -11.32 11.62
C LEU A 151 -13.92 -12.74 12.15
N PRO A 152 -14.14 -12.99 13.44
CA PRO A 152 -14.22 -14.36 13.93
C PRO A 152 -15.39 -15.06 13.22
N PRO A 153 -15.23 -16.29 12.71
CA PRO A 153 -16.28 -16.96 11.94
C PRO A 153 -17.50 -17.22 12.82
N THR A 154 -18.63 -16.60 12.48
CA THR A 154 -19.97 -16.97 12.97
C THR A 154 -20.61 -17.94 11.97
N GLY A 155 -20.60 -19.25 12.26
CA GLY A 155 -21.25 -20.32 11.45
C GLY A 155 -20.46 -20.67 10.17
N ASP A 156 -20.16 -21.92 9.83
CA ASP A 156 -20.95 -23.14 9.93
C ASP A 156 -20.06 -24.37 10.23
N LYS A 157 -20.60 -25.33 10.99
CA LYS A 157 -19.85 -26.43 11.61
C LYS A 157 -19.59 -27.59 10.64
N THR A 158 -18.64 -27.50 9.72
CA THR A 158 -18.12 -28.69 9.00
C THR A 158 -16.67 -28.51 8.49
N SER A 159 -15.71 -28.34 9.40
CA SER A 159 -14.29 -28.62 9.13
C SER A 159 -13.57 -28.74 10.47
N ARG A 160 -12.71 -29.74 10.63
CA ARG A 160 -11.96 -30.01 11.86
C ARG A 160 -10.99 -28.85 12.16
N SER A 161 -11.45 -27.79 12.82
CA SER A 161 -10.56 -26.78 13.39
C SER A 161 -10.03 -27.29 14.72
N ASP A 162 -8.69 -27.32 14.85
CA ASP A 162 -8.02 -27.66 16.10
C ASP A 162 -8.51 -26.69 17.19
N SER A 163 -9.25 -27.20 18.17
CA SER A 163 -9.91 -26.41 19.21
C SER A 163 -8.94 -25.75 20.21
N ARG A 164 -7.64 -25.71 19.88
CA ARG A 164 -6.56 -25.14 20.70
C ARG A 164 -6.05 -23.79 20.20
N ALA A 165 -6.29 -23.41 18.94
CA ALA A 165 -5.78 -22.14 18.42
C ALA A 165 -6.63 -20.96 18.91
N PRO A 166 -6.01 -19.85 19.38
CA PRO A 166 -6.73 -18.63 19.74
C PRO A 166 -7.61 -18.13 18.60
N VAL A 167 -8.69 -17.42 18.91
CA VAL A 167 -9.66 -16.91 17.91
C VAL A 167 -8.98 -16.05 16.82
N TYR A 168 -7.91 -15.34 17.15
CA TYR A 168 -7.17 -14.50 16.20
C TYR A 168 -6.21 -15.25 15.26
N ASP A 169 -6.06 -16.57 15.48
CA ASP A 169 -5.36 -17.49 14.59
C ASP A 169 -6.35 -18.32 13.74
N GLN A 170 -7.65 -18.07 13.87
CA GLN A 170 -8.66 -18.68 13.01
C GLN A 170 -8.60 -17.99 11.64
N GLY A 171 -8.18 -18.74 10.62
CA GLY A 171 -7.98 -18.24 9.25
C GLY A 171 -6.51 -18.25 8.82
N GLY A 172 -6.23 -17.61 7.69
CA GLY A 172 -4.87 -17.45 7.17
C GLY A 172 -4.15 -16.23 7.73
N PRO A 173 -2.86 -16.05 7.39
CA PRO A 173 -2.17 -14.79 7.66
C PRO A 173 -2.86 -13.62 6.95
N VAL A 174 -2.75 -12.44 7.54
CA VAL A 174 -3.46 -11.25 7.07
C VAL A 174 -2.62 -10.47 6.07
N GLU A 175 -3.19 -10.14 4.90
CA GLU A 175 -2.53 -9.31 3.90
C GLU A 175 -2.46 -7.85 4.34
N ILE A 176 -1.25 -7.34 4.57
CA ILE A 176 -0.99 -5.92 4.87
C ILE A 176 -0.79 -5.13 3.59
N LEU A 177 0.04 -5.65 2.68
CA LEU A 177 0.23 -5.16 1.31
C LEU A 177 0.20 -6.37 0.37
N PRO A 178 0.05 -6.18 -0.96
CA PRO A 178 0.01 -7.28 -1.92
C PRO A 178 1.15 -8.30 -1.83
N TYR A 179 2.30 -7.93 -1.27
CA TYR A 179 3.48 -8.76 -1.09
C TYR A 179 3.86 -8.98 0.39
N LEU A 180 3.13 -8.42 1.36
CA LEU A 180 3.47 -8.44 2.78
C LEU A 180 2.30 -8.95 3.62
N PHE A 181 2.51 -10.06 4.31
CA PHE A 181 1.55 -10.71 5.17
C PHE A 181 2.01 -10.68 6.63
N LEU A 182 1.07 -10.59 7.56
CA LEU A 182 1.30 -10.62 9.00
C LEU A 182 0.61 -11.84 9.63
N GLY A 183 1.34 -12.61 10.44
CA GLY A 183 0.78 -13.80 11.10
C GLY A 183 1.45 -14.22 12.40
N SER A 184 1.01 -15.37 12.90
CA SER A 184 1.50 -16.04 14.10
C SER A 184 2.29 -17.31 13.75
N CYS A 185 2.78 -18.00 14.78
CA CYS A 185 3.45 -19.28 14.65
C CYS A 185 2.51 -20.32 14.00
N SER A 186 1.23 -20.31 14.39
CA SER A 186 0.18 -21.15 13.81
C SER A 186 0.10 -20.98 12.29
N HIS A 187 0.04 -19.73 11.81
CA HIS A 187 0.01 -19.45 10.36
C HIS A 187 1.30 -19.88 9.65
N SER A 188 2.47 -19.71 10.27
CA SER A 188 3.76 -20.14 9.68
C SER A 188 3.92 -21.66 9.58
N SER A 189 3.11 -22.42 10.33
CA SER A 189 3.11 -23.88 10.34
C SER A 189 2.07 -24.50 9.39
N ASP A 190 1.23 -23.69 8.74
CA ASP A 190 0.21 -24.15 7.79
C ASP A 190 0.72 -24.05 6.34
N LEU A 191 1.28 -25.14 5.82
CA LEU A 191 1.80 -25.18 4.45
C LEU A 191 0.74 -24.82 3.41
N GLN A 192 -0.49 -25.30 3.59
CA GLN A 192 -1.57 -25.08 2.62
C GLN A 192 -1.99 -23.62 2.62
N GLY A 193 -2.14 -23.00 3.80
CA GLY A 193 -2.42 -21.57 3.94
C GLY A 193 -1.31 -20.70 3.32
N LEU A 194 -0.04 -21.04 3.56
CA LEU A 194 1.10 -20.33 2.95
C LEU A 194 1.08 -20.41 1.42
N GLN A 195 0.82 -21.59 0.85
CA GLN A 195 0.73 -21.79 -0.59
C GLN A 195 -0.48 -21.09 -1.20
N ALA A 196 -1.64 -21.13 -0.54
CA ALA A 196 -2.85 -20.43 -0.98
C ALA A 196 -2.65 -18.91 -1.00
N CYS A 197 -1.89 -18.37 -0.04
CA CYS A 197 -1.48 -16.96 -0.04
C CYS A 197 -0.33 -16.67 -1.02
N GLY A 198 0.25 -17.65 -1.72
CA GLY A 198 1.37 -17.46 -2.64
C GLY A 198 2.65 -16.98 -1.94
N ILE A 199 2.85 -17.37 -0.67
CA ILE A 199 4.04 -17.01 0.09
C ILE A 199 5.28 -17.66 -0.53
N THR A 200 6.33 -16.87 -0.71
CA THR A 200 7.63 -17.33 -1.25
C THR A 200 8.75 -17.21 -0.22
N ALA A 201 8.54 -16.42 0.83
CA ALA A 201 9.51 -16.16 1.86
C ALA A 201 8.86 -15.96 3.23
N VAL A 202 9.57 -16.29 4.30
CA VAL A 202 9.10 -16.16 5.68
C VAL A 202 10.16 -15.44 6.51
N LEU A 203 9.75 -14.35 7.15
CA LEU A 203 10.52 -13.61 8.14
C LEU A 203 10.03 -14.01 9.54
N ASN A 204 10.82 -14.82 10.22
CA ASN A 204 10.54 -15.31 11.56
C ASN A 204 11.13 -14.35 12.61
N VAL A 205 10.25 -13.61 13.28
CA VAL A 205 10.61 -12.60 14.30
C VAL A 205 10.38 -13.19 15.70
N SER A 206 11.01 -14.33 15.97
CA SER A 206 10.95 -15.04 17.25
C SER A 206 12.21 -15.85 17.50
N ALA A 207 12.64 -15.91 18.76
CA ALA A 207 13.68 -16.85 19.19
C ALA A 207 13.17 -18.30 19.36
N SER A 208 11.86 -18.49 19.55
CA SER A 208 11.28 -19.78 19.97
C SER A 208 10.47 -20.50 18.87
N CYS A 209 10.10 -19.81 17.79
CA CYS A 209 9.31 -20.42 16.72
C CYS A 209 10.25 -21.11 15.72
N PRO A 210 10.00 -22.37 15.33
CA PRO A 210 10.81 -23.04 14.31
C PRO A 210 10.44 -22.57 12.90
N ASN A 211 11.36 -22.75 11.96
CA ASN A 211 11.08 -22.63 10.54
C ASN A 211 10.56 -23.99 10.04
N HIS A 212 9.25 -24.09 9.76
CA HIS A 212 8.61 -25.38 9.51
C HIS A 212 8.91 -26.00 8.13
N PHE A 213 9.24 -25.19 7.13
CA PHE A 213 9.29 -25.61 5.72
C PHE A 213 10.57 -25.13 5.02
N GLU A 214 11.70 -25.24 5.72
CA GLU A 214 13.01 -24.93 5.14
C GLU A 214 13.23 -25.74 3.84
N GLY A 215 13.73 -25.08 2.80
CA GLY A 215 13.86 -25.65 1.45
C GLY A 215 12.67 -25.39 0.53
N LEU A 216 11.47 -25.15 1.06
CA LEU A 216 10.29 -24.74 0.27
C LEU A 216 10.15 -23.22 0.17
N PHE A 217 10.42 -22.51 1.27
CA PHE A 217 10.41 -21.05 1.31
C PHE A 217 11.79 -20.50 1.64
N ARG A 218 12.03 -19.24 1.28
CA ARG A 218 13.22 -18.51 1.74
C ARG A 218 12.99 -17.99 3.15
N TYR A 219 13.83 -18.39 4.09
CA TYR A 219 13.71 -17.96 5.48
C TYR A 219 14.73 -16.88 5.84
N LYS A 220 14.31 -16.00 6.74
CA LYS A 220 15.20 -15.16 7.54
C LYS A 220 14.68 -15.14 8.96
N SER A 221 15.57 -15.33 9.93
CA SER A 221 15.21 -15.35 11.35
C SER A 221 15.84 -14.16 12.08
N ILE A 222 15.01 -13.46 12.84
CA ILE A 222 15.39 -12.38 13.76
C ILE A 222 15.02 -12.88 15.16
N PRO A 223 16.00 -13.37 15.95
CA PRO A 223 15.75 -14.06 17.21
C PRO A 223 15.48 -13.08 18.35
N VAL A 224 14.32 -12.42 18.31
CA VAL A 224 13.90 -11.44 19.32
C VAL A 224 12.81 -12.01 20.24
N GLU A 225 12.95 -11.73 21.53
CA GLU A 225 11.94 -11.97 22.54
C GLU A 225 10.93 -10.81 22.62
N ASP A 226 9.73 -11.08 23.13
CA ASP A 226 8.69 -10.07 23.28
C ASP A 226 8.71 -9.46 24.68
N ASN A 227 9.78 -8.73 24.99
CA ASN A 227 9.94 -8.09 26.29
C ASN A 227 10.50 -6.67 26.14
N GLN A 228 10.49 -5.91 27.24
CA GLN A 228 10.85 -4.50 27.24
C GLN A 228 12.35 -4.22 27.08
N MET A 229 13.20 -5.22 27.32
CA MET A 229 14.66 -5.10 27.29
C MET A 229 15.25 -5.27 25.89
N VAL A 230 14.47 -5.78 24.94
CA VAL A 230 14.91 -6.05 23.58
C VAL A 230 14.91 -4.75 22.75
N GLU A 231 16.05 -4.43 22.14
CA GLU A 231 16.17 -3.41 21.11
C GLU A 231 15.79 -4.01 19.74
N ILE A 232 14.49 -4.06 19.43
CA ILE A 232 13.99 -4.55 18.15
C ILE A 232 14.32 -3.58 16.99
N SER A 233 14.52 -2.29 17.28
CA SER A 233 14.87 -1.27 16.27
C SER A 233 16.18 -1.56 15.54
N ALA A 234 17.14 -2.20 16.21
CA ALA A 234 18.40 -2.63 15.60
C ALA A 234 18.19 -3.54 14.37
N TRP A 235 17.06 -4.24 14.32
CA TRP A 235 16.71 -5.18 13.25
C TRP A 235 15.85 -4.56 12.14
N PHE A 236 15.41 -3.31 12.27
CA PHE A 236 14.48 -2.70 11.32
C PHE A 236 15.06 -2.65 9.90
N GLN A 237 16.29 -2.16 9.72
CA GLN A 237 16.89 -2.09 8.37
C GLN A 237 17.07 -3.48 7.75
N GLU A 238 17.44 -4.47 8.56
CA GLU A 238 17.64 -5.84 8.10
C GLU A 238 16.34 -6.51 7.68
N ALA A 239 15.28 -6.34 8.47
CA ALA A 239 13.94 -6.82 8.17
C ALA A 239 13.37 -6.13 6.92
N ILE A 240 13.51 -4.80 6.83
CA ILE A 240 13.03 -4.00 5.70
C ILE A 240 13.76 -4.40 4.41
N GLY A 241 15.08 -4.57 4.47
CA GLY A 241 15.88 -5.03 3.33
C GLY A 241 15.44 -6.40 2.83
N PHE A 242 15.09 -7.33 3.73
CA PHE A 242 14.55 -8.63 3.35
C PHE A 242 13.18 -8.52 2.68
N ILE A 243 12.27 -7.72 3.24
CA ILE A 243 10.93 -7.51 2.65
C ILE A 243 11.05 -6.88 1.24
N ASP A 244 11.91 -5.88 1.08
CA ASP A 244 12.14 -5.25 -0.23
C ASP A 244 12.81 -6.20 -1.22
N TRP A 245 13.73 -7.05 -0.76
CA TRP A 245 14.33 -8.09 -1.60
C TRP A 245 13.28 -9.08 -2.13
N VAL A 246 12.38 -9.56 -1.27
CA VAL A 246 11.26 -10.44 -1.68
C VAL A 246 10.34 -9.73 -2.68
N LYS A 247 9.88 -8.52 -2.33
CA LYS A 247 9.04 -7.69 -3.18
C LYS A 247 9.64 -7.47 -4.58
N ASN A 248 10.92 -7.11 -4.65
CA ASN A 248 11.59 -6.82 -5.93
C ASN A 248 11.80 -8.08 -6.79
N SER A 249 11.74 -9.28 -6.20
CA SER A 249 11.71 -10.55 -6.92
C SER A 249 10.31 -11.00 -7.36
N GLY A 250 9.27 -10.19 -7.09
CA GLY A 250 7.87 -10.53 -7.37
C GLY A 250 7.25 -11.51 -6.39
N GLY A 251 7.93 -11.79 -5.27
CA GLY A 251 7.47 -12.71 -4.24
C GLY A 251 6.54 -12.08 -3.21
N ARG A 252 6.05 -12.92 -2.29
CA ARG A 252 5.22 -12.51 -1.14
C ARG A 252 5.88 -13.02 0.16
N VAL A 253 5.99 -12.17 1.17
CA VAL A 253 6.62 -12.48 2.46
C VAL A 253 5.58 -12.56 3.57
N LEU A 254 5.66 -13.62 4.38
CA LEU A 254 5.01 -13.68 5.68
C LEU A 254 5.97 -13.18 6.76
N VAL A 255 5.58 -12.14 7.50
CA VAL A 255 6.25 -11.74 8.74
C VAL A 255 5.45 -12.30 9.92
N HIS A 256 6.06 -13.16 10.71
CA HIS A 256 5.39 -13.75 11.87
C HIS A 256 6.25 -13.70 13.13
N CYS A 257 5.59 -13.86 14.27
CA CYS A 257 6.23 -14.14 15.55
C CYS A 257 5.42 -15.25 16.24
N GLN A 258 5.45 -15.36 17.57
CA GLN A 258 4.65 -16.36 18.28
C GLN A 258 3.14 -16.17 18.05
N ALA A 259 2.59 -14.99 18.40
CA ALA A 259 1.15 -14.72 18.38
C ALA A 259 0.69 -13.78 17.25
N GLY A 260 1.63 -13.16 16.53
CA GLY A 260 1.30 -12.14 15.53
C GLY A 260 0.70 -10.86 16.11
N ILE A 261 1.08 -10.50 17.35
CA ILE A 261 0.50 -9.36 18.10
C ILE A 261 1.50 -8.20 18.24
N SER A 262 2.71 -8.50 18.70
CA SER A 262 3.72 -7.49 19.06
C SER A 262 4.89 -7.47 18.08
N ARG A 263 5.88 -8.35 18.22
CA ARG A 263 7.12 -8.40 17.40
C ARG A 263 6.92 -8.28 15.88
N SER A 264 6.14 -9.16 15.26
CA SER A 264 5.92 -9.12 13.81
C SER A 264 5.11 -7.90 13.37
N ALA A 265 4.16 -7.45 14.18
CA ALA A 265 3.42 -6.21 13.94
C ALA A 265 4.37 -4.99 13.96
N THR A 266 5.28 -4.92 14.93
CA THR A 266 6.32 -3.88 15.02
C THR A 266 7.14 -3.80 13.74
N ILE A 267 7.59 -4.95 13.20
CA ILE A 267 8.33 -4.99 11.93
C ILE A 267 7.47 -4.49 10.77
N CYS A 268 6.20 -4.90 10.68
CA CYS A 268 5.29 -4.40 9.65
C CYS A 268 5.08 -2.87 9.75
N LEU A 269 4.95 -2.32 10.95
CA LEU A 269 4.83 -0.87 11.17
C LEU A 269 6.08 -0.12 10.74
N ALA A 270 7.27 -0.58 11.16
CA ALA A 270 8.55 -0.03 10.73
C ALA A 270 8.68 -0.06 9.20
N TYR A 271 8.31 -1.18 8.57
CA TYR A 271 8.32 -1.30 7.11
C TYR A 271 7.39 -0.29 6.43
N LEU A 272 6.17 -0.10 6.92
CA LEU A 272 5.23 0.88 6.36
C LEU A 272 5.78 2.31 6.48
N MET A 273 6.27 2.71 7.66
CA MET A 273 6.84 4.04 7.87
C MET A 273 8.01 4.33 6.92
N GLN A 274 8.97 3.40 6.78
CA GLN A 274 10.11 3.61 5.90
C GLN A 274 9.73 3.55 4.42
N SER A 275 9.03 2.48 4.00
CA SER A 275 8.77 2.22 2.58
C SER A 275 7.68 3.12 1.98
N ARG A 276 6.73 3.58 2.80
CA ARG A 276 5.59 4.41 2.37
C ARG A 276 5.63 5.83 2.91
N ARG A 277 6.59 6.16 3.79
CA ARG A 277 6.78 7.50 4.35
C ARG A 277 5.50 8.04 5.03
N VAL A 278 4.85 7.14 5.76
CA VAL A 278 3.63 7.38 6.55
C VAL A 278 3.99 7.49 8.02
N ARG A 279 3.14 8.17 8.79
CA ARG A 279 3.33 8.29 10.23
C ARG A 279 3.00 6.98 10.95
N LEU A 280 3.49 6.87 12.19
CA LEU A 280 3.26 5.69 13.03
C LEU A 280 1.78 5.48 13.32
N ASP A 281 1.03 6.53 13.62
CA ASP A 281 -0.41 6.48 13.86
C ASP A 281 -1.17 5.96 12.63
N GLU A 282 -0.87 6.50 11.45
CA GLU A 282 -1.47 6.07 10.19
C GLU A 282 -1.15 4.59 9.88
N ALA A 283 0.12 4.19 10.05
CA ALA A 283 0.56 2.82 9.87
C ALA A 283 -0.13 1.88 10.87
N PHE A 284 -0.23 2.29 12.13
CA PHE A 284 -0.87 1.53 13.20
C PHE A 284 -2.33 1.26 12.89
N ASP A 285 -3.10 2.31 12.58
CA ASP A 285 -4.52 2.19 12.25
C ASP A 285 -4.73 1.29 11.03
N PHE A 286 -3.87 1.41 10.01
CA PHE A 286 -3.94 0.60 8.80
C PHE A 286 -3.74 -0.90 9.07
N VAL A 287 -2.77 -1.26 9.90
CA VAL A 287 -2.52 -2.66 10.27
C VAL A 287 -3.58 -3.15 11.27
N LYS A 288 -4.04 -2.29 12.20
CA LYS A 288 -5.07 -2.60 13.20
C LYS A 288 -6.42 -2.96 12.56
N GLN A 289 -6.81 -2.24 11.51
CA GLN A 289 -8.03 -2.55 10.75
C GLN A 289 -8.00 -3.94 10.09
N ARG A 290 -6.81 -4.41 9.72
CA ARG A 290 -6.61 -5.72 9.09
C ARG A 290 -6.44 -6.83 10.11
N ARG A 291 -5.67 -6.59 11.17
CA ARG A 291 -5.46 -7.51 12.29
C ARG A 291 -5.78 -6.79 13.61
N GLY A 292 -7.04 -6.90 14.04
CA GLY A 292 -7.58 -6.21 15.22
C GLY A 292 -6.84 -6.47 16.54
N VAL A 293 -6.05 -7.54 16.63
CA VAL A 293 -5.32 -7.91 17.85
C VAL A 293 -3.93 -7.30 17.98
N ILE A 294 -3.41 -6.58 16.98
CA ILE A 294 -2.06 -6.02 17.10
C ILE A 294 -1.94 -5.12 18.33
N SER A 295 -0.83 -5.27 19.05
CA SER A 295 -0.48 -4.51 20.23
C SER A 295 1.01 -4.72 20.51
N PRO A 296 1.91 -3.99 19.80
CA PRO A 296 3.31 -3.89 20.19
C PRO A 296 3.43 -3.54 21.67
N ASN A 297 4.39 -4.17 22.36
CA ASN A 297 4.67 -3.79 23.74
C ASN A 297 5.15 -2.33 23.83
N PHE A 298 5.08 -1.73 25.03
CA PHE A 298 5.37 -0.31 25.22
C PHE A 298 6.80 0.10 24.80
N SER A 299 7.80 -0.76 25.05
CA SER A 299 9.19 -0.51 24.62
C SER A 299 9.30 -0.47 23.10
N PHE A 300 8.66 -1.43 22.41
CA PHE A 300 8.64 -1.44 20.95
C PHE A 300 7.91 -0.23 20.36
N MET A 301 6.84 0.24 21.02
CA MET A 301 6.16 1.47 20.60
C MET A 301 7.09 2.70 20.73
N GLY A 302 7.85 2.80 21.82
CA GLY A 302 8.86 3.85 21.98
C GLY A 302 9.95 3.80 20.89
N GLN A 303 10.42 2.60 20.55
CA GLN A 303 11.40 2.40 19.47
C GLN A 303 10.82 2.76 18.09
N LEU A 304 9.54 2.50 17.84
CA LEU A 304 8.85 2.93 16.61
C LEU A 304 8.73 4.46 16.51
N LEU A 305 8.43 5.15 17.61
CA LEU A 305 8.39 6.63 17.65
C LEU A 305 9.76 7.25 17.35
N GLN A 306 10.83 6.68 17.91
CA GLN A 306 12.19 7.10 17.59
C GLN A 306 12.52 6.87 16.11
N PHE A 307 12.13 5.70 15.58
CA PHE A 307 12.34 5.36 14.18
C PHE A 307 11.54 6.26 13.22
N GLU A 308 10.31 6.64 13.57
CA GLU A 308 9.51 7.60 12.80
C GLU A 308 10.27 8.91 12.58
N THR A 309 10.89 9.44 13.64
CA THR A 309 11.70 10.66 13.58
C THR A 309 12.87 10.48 12.59
N GLN A 310 13.56 9.33 12.64
CA GLN A 310 14.68 9.04 11.74
C GLN A 310 14.25 8.92 10.27
N VAL A 311 13.10 8.29 9.99
CA VAL A 311 12.68 8.01 8.60
C VAL A 311 11.81 9.10 7.98
N LEU A 312 11.22 10.02 8.75
CA LEU A 312 10.37 11.09 8.22
C LEU A 312 11.03 12.47 8.22
N CYS A 313 12.00 12.74 9.11
CA CYS A 313 12.69 14.03 9.16
C CYS A 313 13.85 14.18 8.16
N HIS A 314 14.28 13.09 7.51
CA HIS A 314 15.38 13.08 6.52
C HIS A 314 14.90 12.76 5.10
#